data_AF-A0A349U3F9-F1
#
_entry.id   AF-A0A349U3F9-F1
#
_cell.length_a   1.000
_cell.length_b   1.000
_cell.length_c   1.000
_cell.angle_alpha   90.00
_cell.angle_beta   90.00
_cell.angle_gamma   90.00
#
_symmetry.space_group_name_H-M   'P 1'
#
loop_
_entity.id
_entity.type
_entity.pdbx_description
1 polymer ?
#
loop_
_entity_poly.entity_id
_entity_poly.type
_entity_poly.pdbx_seq_one_letter_code
_entity_poly.pdbx_strand_id
1 'polypeptide(L)' 'MQDLQDKTIKELAKDCRTVEDVHEMLKNLFKDTLQQIFEAEIEEHLGYKKHSIEGNNTGNSRNG' A
#
# COMPACT_ATOMS: atom_id res chain seq x y z
N MET A 1 0.93 -21.84 -8.10
CA MET A 1 1.49 -20.47 -8.03
C MET A 1 1.42 -19.75 -9.37
N GLN A 2 1.81 -20.39 -10.48
CA GLN A 2 1.70 -19.81 -11.83
C GLN A 2 0.27 -19.37 -12.21
N ASP A 3 -0.76 -20.18 -11.93
CA ASP A 3 -2.15 -19.80 -12.23
C ASP A 3 -2.64 -18.54 -11.50
N LEU A 4 -2.13 -18.30 -10.29
CA LEU A 4 -2.46 -17.10 -9.51
C LEU A 4 -1.80 -15.87 -10.12
N GLN A 5 -0.52 -15.98 -10.50
CA GLN A 5 0.22 -14.91 -11.18
C GLN A 5 -0.44 -14.53 -12.51
N ASP A 6 -0.82 -15.52 -13.31
CA ASP A 6 -1.50 -15.30 -14.60
C ASP A 6 -2.87 -14.62 -14.43
N LYS A 7 -3.62 -14.98 -13.37
CA LYS A 7 -4.88 -14.33 -13.05
C LYS A 7 -4.66 -12.86 -12.64
N THR A 8 -3.65 -12.58 -11.82
CA THR A 8 -3.30 -11.21 -11.40
C THR A 8 -2.86 -10.36 -12.58
N ILE A 9 -2.02 -10.89 -13.48
CA ILE A 9 -1.59 -10.16 -14.69
C ILE A 9 -2.78 -9.84 -15.58
N LYS A 10 -3.70 -10.80 -15.78
CA LYS A 10 -4.94 -10.56 -16.54
C LYS A 10 -5.82 -9.49 -15.91
N GLU A 11 -5.91 -9.46 -14.58
CA GLU A 11 -6.69 -8.45 -13.87
C GLU A 11 -6.07 -7.05 -14.00
N LEU A 12 -4.75 -6.94 -13.85
CA LEU A 12 -4.02 -5.68 -14.01
C LEU A 12 -4.08 -5.14 -15.46
N ALA A 13 -4.04 -6.03 -16.45
CA ALA A 13 -4.08 -5.63 -17.86
C ALA A 13 -5.46 -5.17 -18.34
N LYS A 14 -6.57 -5.46 -17.62
CA LYS A 14 -7.94 -5.11 -18.06
C LYS A 14 -8.14 -3.61 -18.26
N ASP A 15 -7.46 -2.81 -17.45
CA ASP A 15 -7.63 -1.35 -17.44
C ASP A 15 -6.51 -0.61 -18.21
N CYS A 16 -5.54 -1.35 -18.76
CA CYS A 16 -4.44 -0.79 -19.54
C CYS A 16 -4.73 -0.89 -21.05
N ARG A 17 -4.71 0.24 -21.76
CA ARG A 17 -4.93 0.29 -23.22
C ARG A 17 -3.65 0.62 -23.98
N THR A 18 -2.70 1.26 -23.31
CA THR A 18 -1.41 1.71 -23.85
C THR A 18 -0.25 1.19 -22.99
N VAL A 19 0.96 1.32 -23.52
CA VAL A 19 2.19 0.98 -22.77
C VAL A 19 2.37 1.96 -21.60
N GLU A 20 1.99 3.21 -21.79
CA GLU A 20 1.97 4.26 -20.79
C GLU A 20 1.06 3.89 -19.61
N ASP A 21 -0.15 3.39 -19.86
CA ASP A 21 -1.07 2.94 -18.80
C ASP A 21 -0.44 1.85 -17.92
N VAL A 22 0.27 0.90 -18.54
CA VAL A 22 0.99 -0.16 -17.82
C VAL A 22 2.08 0.44 -16.94
N HIS A 23 2.85 1.39 -17.46
CA HIS A 23 3.89 2.06 -16.68
C HIS A 23 3.33 2.86 -15.51
N GLU A 24 2.24 3.59 -15.70
CA GLU A 24 1.58 4.34 -14.62
C GLU A 24 1.00 3.41 -13.55
N MET A 25 0.34 2.33 -13.96
CA MET A 25 -0.18 1.33 -13.04
C MET A 25 0.94 0.72 -12.19
N LEU A 26 2.08 0.33 -12.79
CA LEU A 26 3.22 -0.21 -12.05
C LEU A 26 3.81 0.80 -11.07
N LYS A 27 3.91 2.08 -11.46
CA LYS A 27 4.36 3.15 -10.56
C LYS A 27 3.43 3.31 -9.36
N ASN A 28 2.11 3.31 -9.59
CA ASN A 28 1.12 3.44 -8.52
C ASN A 28 1.13 2.22 -7.59
N LEU A 29 1.16 1.01 -8.15
CA LEU A 29 1.29 -0.22 -7.37
C LEU A 29 2.53 -0.21 -6.48
N PHE A 30 3.67 0.22 -7.03
CA PHE A 30 4.91 0.33 -6.28
C PHE A 30 4.82 1.36 -5.16
N LYS A 31 4.27 2.56 -5.45
CA LYS A 31 4.02 3.62 -4.47
C LYS A 31 3.14 3.11 -3.32
N ASP A 32 2.02 2.50 -3.64
CA ASP A 32 1.05 2.03 -2.64
C ASP A 32 1.65 0.90 -1.80
N THR A 33 2.44 0.01 -2.41
CA THR A 33 3.17 -1.05 -1.70
C THR A 33 4.14 -0.45 -0.67
N LEU A 34 4.93 0.56 -1.06
CA LEU A 34 5.84 1.24 -0.13
C LEU A 34 5.07 1.94 1.00
N GLN A 35 3.96 2.60 0.67
CA GLN A 35 3.13 3.26 1.67
C GLN A 35 2.59 2.27 2.70
N GLN A 36 2.15 1.08 2.28
CA GLN A 36 1.69 0.04 3.21
C GLN A 36 2.81 -0.45 4.14
N ILE A 37 4.03 -0.62 3.61
CA ILE A 37 5.20 -0.99 4.41
C ILE A 37 5.48 0.10 5.46
N PHE A 38 5.54 1.37 5.05
CA PHE A 38 5.82 2.46 5.99
C PHE A 38 4.72 2.65 7.03
N GLU A 39 3.44 2.52 6.66
CA GLU A 39 2.35 2.59 7.63
C GLU A 39 2.42 1.43 8.63
N ALA A 40 2.82 0.23 8.18
CA ALA A 40 3.04 -0.91 9.07
C ALA A 40 4.22 -0.68 10.03
N GLU A 41 5.33 -0.11 9.55
CA GLU A 41 6.47 0.26 10.39
C GLU A 41 6.09 1.30 11.45
N ILE A 42 5.26 2.29 11.10
CA ILE A 42 4.73 3.28 12.06
C ILE A 42 3.77 2.62 13.06
N GLU A 43 2.92 1.68 12.61
CA GLU A 43 2.06 0.88 13.50
C GLU A 43 2.87 0.08 14.52
N GLU A 44 3.93 -0.58 14.09
CA GLU A 44 4.82 -1.31 14.97
C GLU A 44 5.57 -0.39 15.93
N HIS A 45 6.14 0.72 15.43
CA HIS A 45 6.91 1.66 16.24
C HIS A 45 6.08 2.34 17.33
N LEU A 46 4.88 2.79 16.99
CA LEU A 46 3.99 3.48 17.93
C LEU A 46 3.17 2.51 18.79
N GLY A 47 3.04 1.25 18.35
CA GLY A 47 2.23 0.23 19.02
C GLY A 47 0.72 0.43 18.86
N TYR A 48 0.27 1.33 17.98
CA TYR A 48 -1.15 1.57 17.73
C TYR A 48 -1.43 2.00 16.28
N LYS A 49 -2.63 1.69 15.82
CA LYS A 49 -3.11 1.98 14.46
C LYS A 49 -3.45 3.44 14.24
N LYS A 50 -3.40 3.89 12.98
CA LYS A 50 -3.85 5.25 12.62
C LYS A 50 -5.27 5.47 13.12
N HIS A 51 -5.49 6.60 13.81
CA HIS A 51 -6.75 6.97 14.47
C HIS A 51 -7.21 6.06 15.63
N SER A 52 -6.36 5.19 16.17
CA SER A 52 -6.66 4.44 17.39
C SER A 52 -6.73 5.35 18.62
N ILE A 53 -7.72 5.12 19.49
CA ILE A 53 -7.83 5.78 20.80
C ILE A 53 -6.66 5.42 21.73
N GLU A 54 -5.99 4.30 21.49
CA GLU A 54 -4.81 3.85 22.24
C GLU A 54 -3.65 4.83 22.11
N GLY A 55 -3.61 5.62 21.03
CA GLY A 55 -2.62 6.67 20.81
C GLY A 55 -2.81 7.91 21.69
N ASN A 56 -3.96 8.07 22.34
CA ASN A 56 -4.24 9.26 23.14
C ASN A 56 -3.37 9.30 24.40
N ASN A 57 -2.73 10.45 24.65
CA ASN A 57 -1.85 10.67 25.80
C ASN A 57 -0.61 9.76 25.86
N THR A 58 -0.22 9.13 24.76
CA THR A 58 1.01 8.31 24.66
C THR A 58 2.29 9.14 24.58
N GLY A 59 2.17 10.45 24.36
CA GLY A 59 3.29 11.38 24.21
C GLY A 59 3.93 11.40 22.82
N ASN A 60 3.57 10.45 21.94
CA ASN A 60 3.99 10.44 20.53
C ASN A 60 2.78 10.18 19.63
N SER A 61 2.43 11.13 18.76
CA SER A 61 1.18 11.09 17.98
C SER A 61 1.47 11.12 16.48
N ARG A 62 0.70 10.34 15.71
CA ARG A 62 0.67 10.44 14.23
C ARG A 62 0.12 11.81 13.83
N ASN A 63 0.91 12.60 13.14
CA ASN A 63 0.62 14.00 12.87
C ASN A 63 0.42 14.35 11.39
N GLY A 64 0.14 13.35 10.54
CA GLY A 64 -0.14 13.57 9.12
C GLY A 64 1.08 14.00 8.35
#